data_AF-A0A399CSL7-F1
#
_entry.id   AF-A0A399CSL7-F1
#
_cell.length_a   1.000
_cell.length_b   1.000
_cell.length_c   1.000
_cell.angle_alpha   90.00
_cell.angle_beta   90.00
_cell.angle_gamma   90.00
#
_symmetry.space_group_name_H-M   'P 1'
#
loop_
_entity.id
_entity.type
_entity.pdbx_description
1 polymer ?
#
loop_
_entity_poly.entity_id
_entity_poly.type
_entity_poly.pdbx_seq_one_letter_code
_entity_poly.pdbx_strand_id
1 'polypeptide(L)' 'MIFRKLVVVFSFLVFGIKAYSQSPDMYPPTVPEQVEFNLFNIVLYIILPLAIFAGYFGYRYSKRKKQRKKEEKENGEK' A
#
# COMPACT_ATOMS: atom_id res chain seq x y z
N MET A 1 -2.89 4.98 -22.50
CA MET A 1 -2.33 4.96 -21.11
C MET A 1 -2.87 6.07 -20.21
N ILE A 2 -3.03 7.30 -20.70
CA ILE A 2 -3.56 8.45 -19.93
C ILE A 2 -4.98 8.20 -19.40
N PHE A 3 -5.88 7.65 -20.21
CA PHE A 3 -7.25 7.34 -19.78
C PHE A 3 -7.31 6.40 -18.56
N ARG A 4 -6.50 5.33 -18.54
CA ARG A 4 -6.42 4.40 -17.39
C ARG A 4 -5.95 5.10 -16.12
N LYS A 5 -4.97 6.01 -16.24
CA LYS A 5 -4.48 6.79 -15.10
C LYS A 5 -5.57 7.74 -14.58
N LEU A 6 -6.29 8.40 -15.48
CA LEU A 6 -7.42 9.28 -15.15
C LEU A 6 -8.55 8.54 -14.44
N VAL A 7 -8.92 7.34 -14.91
CA VAL A 7 -9.94 6.50 -14.26
C VAL A 7 -9.53 6.11 -12.85
N VAL A 8 -8.25 5.76 -12.62
CA VAL A 8 -7.75 5.43 -11.28
C VAL A 8 -7.80 6.64 -10.36
N VAL A 9 -7.32 7.80 -10.81
CA VAL A 9 -7.35 9.04 -10.02
C VAL A 9 -8.79 9.44 -9.70
N PHE A 10 -9.68 9.41 -10.70
CA PHE A 10 -11.10 9.72 -10.52
C PHE A 10 -11.77 8.76 -9.53
N SER A 11 -11.45 7.47 -9.61
CA SER A 11 -11.95 6.47 -8.65
C SER A 11 -11.50 6.80 -7.22
N PHE A 12 -10.21 7.09 -7.01
CA PHE A 12 -9.70 7.51 -5.70
C PHE A 12 -10.42 8.75 -5.16
N LEU A 13 -10.72 9.71 -6.04
CA LEU A 13 -11.42 10.95 -5.69
C LEU A 13 -12.86 10.67 -5.25
N VAL A 14 -13.60 9.85 -6.00
CA VAL A 14 -14.99 9.48 -5.68
C VAL A 14 -15.07 8.67 -4.38
N PHE A 15 -14.17 7.70 -4.19
CA PHE A 15 -14.11 6.93 -2.94
C PHE A 15 -13.68 7.79 -1.75
N GLY A 16 -12.74 8.71 -1.94
CA GLY A 16 -12.29 9.64 -0.90
C GLY A 16 -13.39 10.59 -0.43
N ILE A 17 -14.13 11.20 -1.36
CA ILE A 17 -15.25 12.10 -1.01
C ILE A 17 -16.33 11.37 -0.23
N LYS A 18 -16.70 10.15 -0.64
CA LYS A 18 -17.72 9.36 0.09
C LYS A 18 -17.28 9.03 1.52
N ALA A 19 -16.00 8.68 1.71
CA ALA A 19 -15.49 8.40 3.04
C ALA A 19 -15.52 9.67 3.93
N TYR A 20 -15.12 10.82 3.36
CA TYR A 20 -15.13 12.10 4.08
C TYR A 20 -16.54 12.59 4.41
N SER A 21 -17.49 12.48 3.48
CA SER A 21 -18.88 12.90 3.71
C SER A 21 -19.63 12.04 4.72
N GLN A 22 -19.13 10.83 5.00
CA GLN A 22 -19.66 9.93 6.02
C GLN A 22 -18.94 10.07 7.37
N SER A 23 -17.85 10.84 7.45
CA SER A 23 -17.18 11.07 8.72
C SER A 23 -17.94 12.12 9.56
N PRO A 24 -18.05 11.95 10.89
CA PRO A 24 -18.66 12.95 11.75
C PRO A 24 -17.94 14.30 11.64
N ASP A 25 -18.71 15.40 11.62
CA ASP A 25 -18.18 16.77 11.45
C ASP A 25 -17.09 17.15 12.46
N MET A 26 -17.12 16.54 13.64
CA MET A 26 -16.24 16.84 14.79
C MET A 26 -15.16 15.78 15.01
N TYR A 27 -14.84 14.95 14.00
CA TYR A 27 -13.75 13.98 14.07
C TYR A 27 -12.47 14.52 13.39
N PRO A 28 -11.28 14.39 14.00
CA PRO A 28 -11.04 13.81 15.31
C PRO A 28 -11.44 14.75 16.46
N PRO A 29 -11.80 14.19 17.64
CA PRO A 29 -12.12 14.98 18.82
C PRO A 29 -10.94 15.90 19.19
N THR A 30 -11.25 17.06 19.78
CA THR A 30 -10.25 18.05 20.22
C THR A 30 -9.25 17.49 21.24
N VAL A 31 -9.67 16.49 22.02
CA VAL A 31 -8.82 15.71 22.91
C VAL A 31 -8.64 14.33 22.27
N PRO A 32 -7.41 13.94 21.87
CA PRO A 32 -7.19 12.63 21.29
C PRO A 32 -7.36 11.54 22.35
N GLU A 33 -8.16 10.53 22.02
CA GLU A 33 -8.24 9.31 22.81
C GLU A 33 -6.95 8.48 22.68
N GLN A 34 -6.58 7.78 23.74
CA GLN A 34 -5.42 6.90 23.72
C GLN A 34 -5.72 5.68 22.85
N VAL A 35 -4.76 5.28 22.02
CA VAL A 35 -4.89 4.05 21.23
C VAL A 35 -4.81 2.85 22.15
N GLU A 36 -5.90 2.11 22.28
CA GLU A 36 -5.94 0.89 23.08
C GLU A 36 -5.08 -0.22 22.47
N PHE A 37 -4.34 -0.96 23.32
CA PHE A 37 -3.57 -2.13 22.91
C PHE A 37 -4.45 -3.37 22.76
N ASN A 38 -5.38 -3.33 21.81
CA ASN A 38 -6.16 -4.49 21.41
C ASN A 38 -5.60 -5.13 20.13
N LEU A 39 -6.02 -6.37 19.85
CA LEU A 39 -5.52 -7.14 18.70
C LEU A 39 -5.76 -6.40 17.38
N PHE A 40 -6.90 -5.74 17.22
CA PHE A 40 -7.24 -5.00 16.01
C PHE A 40 -6.26 -3.86 15.74
N ASN A 41 -5.99 -3.02 16.76
CA ASN A 41 -5.06 -1.90 16.66
C ASN A 41 -3.62 -2.37 16.43
N ILE A 42 -3.19 -3.46 17.06
CA ILE A 42 -1.87 -4.06 16.81
C ILE A 42 -1.75 -4.49 15.34
N VAL A 43 -2.76 -5.19 14.83
CA VAL A 43 -2.77 -5.62 13.42
C VAL A 43 -2.72 -4.42 12.48
N LEU A 44 -3.58 -3.43 12.73
CA LEU A 44 -3.73 -2.26 11.86
C LEU A 44 -2.50 -1.34 11.86
N TYR A 45 -1.94 -1.05 13.03
CA TYR A 45 -0.88 -0.05 13.17
C TYR A 45 0.54 -0.63 13.16
N ILE A 46 0.72 -1.93 13.41
CA ILE A 46 2.05 -2.55 13.45
C ILE A 46 2.20 -3.59 12.35
N ILE A 47 1.32 -4.59 12.31
CA ILE A 47 1.48 -5.74 11.40
C ILE A 47 1.27 -5.31 9.95
N LEU A 48 0.25 -4.50 9.68
CA LEU A 48 -0.08 -4.07 8.31
C LEU A 48 1.06 -3.25 7.67
N PRO A 49 1.65 -2.22 8.33
CA PRO A 49 2.83 -1.54 7.80
C PRO A 49 4.00 -2.49 7.53
N LEU A 50 4.33 -3.38 8.47
CA LEU A 50 5.41 -4.35 8.30
C LEU A 50 5.15 -5.30 7.12
N ALA A 51 3.91 -5.75 6.93
CA ALA A 51 3.51 -6.60 5.81
C ALA A 51 3.67 -5.86 4.47
N ILE A 52 3.30 -4.58 4.40
CA ILE A 52 3.49 -3.75 3.20
C ILE A 52 4.99 -3.60 2.88
N PHE A 53 5.83 -3.30 3.88
CA PHE A 53 7.27 -3.21 3.69
C PHE A 53 7.86 -4.56 3.23
N ALA A 54 7.54 -5.65 3.93
CA ALA A 54 8.00 -6.99 3.57
C ALA A 54 7.58 -7.39 2.15
N GLY A 55 6.34 -7.08 1.76
CA GLY A 55 5.83 -7.31 0.41
C GLY A 55 6.59 -6.50 -0.65
N TYR A 56 6.82 -5.20 -0.39
CA TYR A 56 7.59 -4.33 -1.29
C TYR A 56 9.02 -4.81 -1.48
N PHE A 57 9.72 -5.11 -0.39
CA PHE A 57 11.08 -5.62 -0.45
C PHE A 57 11.12 -6.98 -1.14
N GLY A 58 10.26 -7.93 -0.76
CA GLY A 58 10.16 -9.24 -1.38
C GLY A 58 9.93 -9.17 -2.89
N TYR A 59 9.02 -8.29 -3.35
CA TYR A 59 8.79 -8.03 -4.76
C TYR A 59 10.05 -7.48 -5.47
N ARG A 60 10.71 -6.49 -4.86
CA ARG A 60 11.92 -5.87 -5.41
C ARG A 60 13.07 -6.87 -5.54
N TYR A 61 13.28 -7.71 -4.51
CA TYR A 61 14.30 -8.77 -4.54
C TYR A 61 13.98 -9.83 -5.60
N SER A 62 12.71 -10.24 -5.71
CA SER A 62 12.27 -11.22 -6.72
C SER A 62 12.52 -10.74 -8.15
N LYS A 63 12.23 -9.46 -8.44
CA LYS A 63 12.51 -8.86 -9.76
C LYS A 63 13.99 -8.87 -10.11
N ARG A 64 14.86 -8.49 -9.18
CA ARG A 64 16.32 -8.52 -9.38
C ARG A 64 16.84 -9.93 -9.65
N LYS A 65 16.30 -10.94 -8.96
CA LYS A 65 16.66 -12.36 -9.21
C LYS A 65 16.23 -12.83 -10.59
N LYS A 66 15.06 -12.40 -11.08
CA LYS A 66 14.59 -12.73 -12.44
C LYS A 66 15.45 -12.07 -13.53
N GLN A 67 15.93 -10.84 -13.32
CA GLN A 67 16.82 -10.16 -14.25
C GLN A 67 18.18 -10.85 -14.37
N ARG A 68 18.82 -11.16 -13.24
CA ARG A 68 20.11 -11.88 -13.22
C ARG A 68 20.04 -13.25 -13.92
N LYS A 69 18.98 -14.02 -13.67
CA LYS A 69 18.76 -15.31 -14.35
C LYS A 69 18.55 -15.18 -15.86
N LYS A 70 18.10 -14.02 -16.34
CA LYS A 70 17.88 -13.77 -17.77
C LYS A 70 19.21 -13.42 -18.45
N GLU A 71 20.02 -12.58 -17.80
CA GLU A 71 21.37 -12.22 -18.23
C GLU A 71 22.32 -13.43 -18.27
N GLU A 72 22.25 -14.34 -17.28
CA GLU A 72 23.04 -15.58 -17.27
C GLU A 72 22.69 -16.53 -18.43
N LYS A 73 21.41 -16.61 -18.82
CA LYS A 73 20.99 -17.43 -19.96
C LYS A 73 21.44 -16.84 -21.29
N GLU A 74 21.39 -15.51 -21.42
CA GLU A 74 21.75 -14.80 -22.65
C GLU A 74 23.29 -14.77 -22.88
N ASN A 75 24.08 -14.83 -21.81
CA ASN A 75 25.54 -14.96 -21.88
C ASN A 75 26.03 -16.41 -21.99
N GLY A 76 25.21 -17.41 -21.63
CA GLY A 76 25.56 -18.83 -21.78
C GLY A 76 25.21 -19.45 -23.14
N GLU A 77 24.40 -18.76 -23.95
CA GLU A 77 24.06 -19.15 -25.33
C GLU A 77 24.98 -18.53 -26.40
N LYS A 78 25.97 -17.72 -26.00
CA LYS A 78 27.02 -17.16 -26.86
C LYS A 78 28.34 -17.88 -26.65
#